data_AF-A0ABC9AWJ9-F1
#
_entry.id   AF-A0ABC9AWJ9-F1
#
_cell.length_a   1.000
_cell.length_b   1.000
_cell.length_c   1.000
_cell.angle_alpha   90.00
_cell.angle_beta   90.00
_cell.angle_gamma   90.00
#
_symmetry.space_group_name_H-M   'P 1'
#
loop_
_entity.id
_entity.type
_entity.pdbx_description
1 polymer ?
#
loop_
_entity_poly.entity_id
_entity_poly.type
_entity_poly.pdbx_seq_one_letter_code
_entity_poly.pdbx_strand_id
1 'polypeptide(L)'
;MIPYATVEAAEEALGRAMTWMEVAWFRHSRSTPDYCLYYESLVILLTVYSVTSLPLTLLELCAPAKLTTPYKLQPEARLSPAAFLGCYKETLRVLVLVIISPVLYLPYPILKMAGTRTGLPLPSAGEVAAQLVVYMLVEDYFGYWLHRLLHSRWAYDNIHYIHHEYPAPIGFAALHSHWVELLILGFSVFVGTVIVPCHMATFMLWLAIRGIVSVDTHSGYDFPFSPAKLIPFYGGAQCHDYHHFGGKWSQSNFAPFFTFCDYIYGTDKGYKHHKASLEKNMESVRSEKEGLNGSISRKQD
;
A
#
# COMPACT_ATOMS: atom_id res chain seq x y z
N MET A 1 -2.96 -25.14 -15.07
CA MET A 1 -1.72 -25.77 -15.60
C MET A 1 -1.67 -25.67 -17.11
N ILE A 2 -0.50 -25.35 -17.65
CA ILE A 2 -0.27 -25.27 -19.10
C ILE A 2 -0.27 -26.69 -19.70
N PRO A 3 -1.08 -26.98 -20.73
CA PRO A 3 -1.24 -28.35 -21.24
C PRO A 3 -0.13 -28.78 -22.20
N TYR A 4 0.85 -27.93 -22.50
CA TYR A 4 1.88 -28.19 -23.51
C TYR A 4 3.19 -28.70 -22.90
N ALA A 5 3.76 -29.75 -23.51
CA ALA A 5 5.01 -30.37 -23.05
C ALA A 5 6.27 -29.64 -23.52
N THR A 6 6.21 -28.86 -24.60
CA THR A 6 7.35 -28.13 -25.16
C THR A 6 6.94 -26.72 -25.61
N VAL A 7 7.94 -25.87 -25.87
CA VAL A 7 7.74 -24.51 -26.39
C VAL A 7 7.11 -24.59 -27.78
N GLU A 8 7.58 -25.50 -28.62
CA GLU A 8 7.12 -25.67 -30.00
C GLU A 8 5.64 -26.05 -30.04
N ALA A 9 5.20 -26.97 -29.16
CA ALA A 9 3.79 -27.35 -29.05
C ALA A 9 2.90 -26.18 -28.57
N ALA A 10 3.42 -25.33 -27.68
CA ALA A 10 2.71 -24.14 -27.23
C ALA A 10 2.62 -23.08 -28.34
N GLU A 11 3.69 -22.88 -29.11
CA GLU A 11 3.73 -21.95 -30.24
C GLU A 11 2.82 -22.39 -31.39
N GLU A 12 2.78 -23.70 -31.68
CA GLU A 12 1.84 -24.28 -32.64
C GLU A 12 0.40 -24.01 -32.23
N ALA A 13 0.06 -24.24 -30.95
CA ALA A 13 -1.28 -23.98 -30.43
C ALA A 13 -1.65 -22.47 -30.41
N LEU A 14 -0.67 -21.59 -30.23
CA LEU A 14 -0.85 -20.13 -30.31
C LEU A 14 -0.94 -19.62 -31.75
N GLY A 15 -0.50 -20.41 -32.75
CA GLY A 15 -0.37 -19.99 -34.13
C GLY A 15 0.69 -18.92 -34.36
N ARG A 16 1.61 -18.74 -33.41
CA ARG A 16 2.71 -17.76 -33.45
C ARG A 16 3.84 -18.14 -32.50
N ALA A 17 5.03 -17.60 -32.76
CA ALA A 17 6.12 -17.65 -31.79
C ALA A 17 5.72 -16.99 -30.46
N MET A 18 6.18 -17.56 -29.35
CA MET A 18 6.00 -17.00 -28.03
C MET A 18 6.93 -15.80 -27.84
N THR A 19 6.44 -14.79 -27.13
CA THR A 19 7.29 -13.70 -26.66
C THR A 19 8.27 -14.23 -25.61
N TRP A 20 9.36 -13.49 -25.35
CA TRP A 20 10.32 -13.87 -24.31
C TRP A 20 9.67 -13.97 -22.91
N MET A 21 8.65 -13.14 -22.63
CA MET A 21 7.89 -13.20 -21.37
C MET A 21 7.04 -14.47 -21.30
N GLU A 22 6.39 -14.86 -22.40
CA GLU A 22 5.62 -16.11 -22.47
C GLU A 22 6.52 -17.34 -22.33
N VAL A 23 7.72 -17.33 -22.94
CA VAL A 23 8.72 -18.40 -22.74
C VAL A 23 9.16 -18.47 -21.28
N ALA A 24 9.43 -17.33 -20.64
CA ALA A 24 9.81 -17.27 -19.23
C ALA A 24 8.68 -17.81 -18.32
N TRP A 25 7.45 -17.35 -18.56
CA TRP A 25 6.27 -17.83 -17.83
C TRP A 25 6.04 -19.32 -18.05
N PHE A 26 6.15 -19.81 -19.29
CA PHE A 26 6.00 -21.22 -19.63
C PHE A 26 7.01 -22.08 -18.86
N ARG A 27 8.30 -21.70 -18.88
CA ARG A 27 9.35 -22.43 -18.15
C ARG A 27 9.10 -22.46 -16.64
N HIS A 28 8.62 -21.35 -16.08
CA HIS A 28 8.31 -21.22 -14.66
C HIS A 28 7.07 -22.03 -14.23
N SER A 29 5.99 -21.93 -15.00
CA SER A 29 4.66 -22.39 -14.58
C SER A 29 4.27 -23.79 -15.08
N ARG A 30 4.91 -24.34 -16.12
CA ARG A 30 4.51 -25.63 -16.73
C ARG A 30 4.48 -26.81 -15.76
N SER A 31 5.42 -26.84 -14.81
CA SER A 31 5.60 -27.93 -13.84
C SER A 31 5.16 -27.53 -12.43
N THR A 32 4.63 -26.32 -12.30
CA THR A 32 4.27 -25.72 -11.02
C THR A 32 2.77 -25.81 -10.83
N PRO A 33 2.26 -26.47 -9.78
CA PRO A 33 0.83 -26.50 -9.50
C PRO A 33 0.27 -25.08 -9.36
N ASP A 34 -0.95 -24.86 -9.86
CA ASP A 34 -1.57 -23.52 -9.86
C ASP A 34 -1.66 -22.90 -8.44
N TYR A 35 -1.80 -23.71 -7.39
CA TYR A 35 -1.81 -23.23 -6.00
C TYR A 35 -0.42 -22.75 -5.55
N CYS A 36 0.68 -23.34 -6.03
CA CYS A 36 2.03 -22.87 -5.74
C CYS A 36 2.28 -21.49 -6.37
N LEU A 37 1.79 -21.25 -7.59
CA LEU A 37 1.84 -19.92 -8.22
C LEU A 37 1.06 -18.87 -7.40
N TYR A 38 -0.09 -19.26 -6.83
CA TYR A 38 -0.80 -18.40 -5.90
C TYR A 38 0.04 -18.08 -4.65
N TYR A 39 0.73 -19.07 -4.06
CA TYR A 39 1.64 -18.86 -2.92
C TYR A 39 2.79 -17.90 -3.22
N GLU A 40 3.36 -17.98 -4.41
CA GLU A 40 4.40 -17.04 -4.84
C GLU A 40 3.91 -15.59 -4.78
N SER A 41 2.62 -15.34 -5.02
CA SER A 41 2.03 -14.00 -4.90
C SER A 41 2.10 -13.45 -3.47
N LEU A 42 1.99 -14.33 -2.46
CA LEU A 42 2.16 -13.97 -1.04
C LEU A 42 3.63 -13.72 -0.68
N VAL A 43 4.55 -14.50 -1.24
CA VAL A 43 5.99 -14.29 -1.09
C VAL A 43 6.42 -12.96 -1.73
N ILE A 44 5.83 -12.64 -2.88
CA ILE A 44 6.02 -11.35 -3.56
C ILE A 44 5.54 -10.22 -2.66
N LEU A 45 4.33 -10.31 -2.08
CA LEU A 45 3.83 -9.29 -1.15
C LEU A 45 4.78 -9.09 0.03
N LEU A 46 5.23 -10.17 0.67
CA LEU A 46 6.17 -10.11 1.79
C LEU A 46 7.50 -9.46 1.38
N THR A 47 8.05 -9.87 0.24
CA THR A 47 9.32 -9.36 -0.28
C THR A 47 9.22 -7.89 -0.64
N VAL A 48 8.16 -7.49 -1.32
CA VAL A 48 7.90 -6.09 -1.71
C VAL A 48 7.73 -5.22 -0.47
N TYR A 49 6.96 -5.67 0.53
CA TYR A 49 6.80 -4.98 1.80
C TYR A 49 8.16 -4.75 2.49
N SER A 50 8.97 -5.80 2.61
CA SER A 50 10.29 -5.72 3.24
C SER A 50 11.23 -4.80 2.46
N VAL A 51 11.36 -4.99 1.15
CA VAL A 51 12.32 -4.26 0.31
C VAL A 51 11.93 -2.79 0.15
N THR A 52 10.65 -2.48 -0.01
CA THR A 52 10.19 -1.08 -0.21
C THR A 52 10.33 -0.25 1.06
N SER A 53 10.16 -0.87 2.24
CA SER A 53 10.28 -0.19 3.54
C SER A 53 11.74 0.07 3.96
N LEU A 54 12.69 -0.71 3.44
CA LEU A 54 14.11 -0.62 3.83
C LEU A 54 14.75 0.73 3.48
N PRO A 55 14.64 1.28 2.25
CA PRO A 55 15.20 2.59 1.93
C PRO A 55 14.71 3.72 2.85
N LEU A 56 13.42 3.73 3.18
CA LEU A 56 12.82 4.73 4.08
C LEU A 56 13.35 4.58 5.51
N THR A 57 13.50 3.34 5.97
CA THR A 57 14.07 3.03 7.29
C THR A 57 15.54 3.45 7.36
N LEU A 58 16.35 3.13 6.35
CA LEU A 58 17.75 3.54 6.28
C LEU A 58 17.89 5.05 6.20
N LEU A 59 17.00 5.72 5.47
CA LEU A 59 16.95 7.17 5.40
C LEU A 59 16.68 7.76 6.79
N GLU A 60 15.74 7.23 7.55
CA GLU A 60 15.42 7.75 8.88
C GLU A 60 16.52 7.49 9.92
N LEU A 61 17.17 6.32 9.86
CA LEU A 61 18.18 5.90 10.83
C LEU A 61 19.59 6.42 10.52
N CYS A 62 19.94 6.58 9.24
CA CYS A 62 21.32 6.87 8.83
C CYS A 62 21.50 8.28 8.26
N ALA A 63 20.46 8.91 7.70
CA ALA A 63 20.62 10.23 7.10
C ALA A 63 20.59 11.34 8.16
N PRO A 64 21.41 12.40 8.01
CA PRO A 64 21.33 13.58 8.87
C PRO A 64 19.91 14.13 8.94
N ALA A 65 19.42 14.44 10.15
CA ALA A 65 18.05 14.92 10.38
C ALA A 65 17.70 16.12 9.48
N LYS A 66 18.64 17.04 9.25
CA LYS A 66 18.47 18.20 8.35
C LYS A 66 18.01 17.86 6.93
N LEU A 67 18.35 16.67 6.42
CA LEU A 67 17.96 16.23 5.07
C LEU A 67 16.55 15.63 5.03
N THR A 68 16.08 15.09 6.16
CA THR A 68 14.83 14.32 6.23
C THR A 68 13.71 15.11 6.90
N THR A 69 14.02 15.97 7.86
CA THR A 69 13.06 16.81 8.59
C THR A 69 12.16 17.65 7.68
N PRO A 70 12.63 18.27 6.57
CA PRO A 70 11.75 19.02 5.68
C PRO A 70 10.65 18.19 5.01
N TYR A 71 10.82 16.87 4.95
CA TYR A 71 9.90 15.95 4.29
C TYR A 71 9.14 15.04 5.27
N LYS A 72 9.55 14.98 6.54
CA LYS A 72 8.89 14.16 7.56
C LYS A 72 7.59 14.86 7.99
N LEU A 73 6.48 14.14 7.95
CA LEU A 73 5.16 14.69 8.27
C LEU A 73 5.02 15.03 9.75
N GLN A 74 5.61 14.21 10.62
CA GLN A 74 5.71 14.43 12.06
C GLN A 74 7.19 14.48 12.49
N PRO A 75 7.88 15.63 12.35
CA PRO A 75 9.34 15.74 12.56
C PRO A 75 9.85 15.34 13.95
N GLU A 76 9.02 15.52 14.98
CA GLU A 76 9.34 15.21 16.37
C GLU A 76 9.23 13.70 16.67
N ALA A 77 8.54 12.94 15.82
CA ALA A 77 8.31 11.51 15.98
C ALA A 77 9.36 10.72 15.18
N ARG A 78 10.54 10.51 15.78
CA ARG A 78 11.61 9.66 15.23
C ARG A 78 11.81 8.42 16.08
N LEU A 79 11.77 7.27 15.44
CA LEU A 79 11.86 5.98 16.12
C LEU A 79 13.30 5.51 16.28
N SER A 80 13.56 4.74 17.35
CA SER A 80 14.86 4.10 17.56
C SER A 80 15.04 2.89 16.64
N PRO A 81 16.28 2.45 16.35
CA PRO A 81 16.53 1.22 15.58
C PRO A 81 15.82 -0.01 16.17
N ALA A 82 15.72 -0.09 17.51
CA ALA A 82 15.03 -1.17 18.20
C ALA A 82 13.51 -1.17 17.91
N ALA A 83 12.89 0.01 17.82
CA ALA A 83 11.47 0.14 17.49
C ALA A 83 11.18 -0.30 16.03
N PHE A 84 12.03 0.11 15.07
CA PHE A 84 11.93 -0.38 13.68
C PHE A 84 12.05 -1.91 13.61
N LEU A 85 13.05 -2.48 14.29
CA LEU A 85 13.27 -3.91 14.31
C LEU A 85 12.12 -4.67 15.00
N GLY A 86 11.56 -4.11 16.07
CA GLY A 86 10.39 -4.64 16.77
C GLY A 86 9.16 -4.70 15.86
N CYS A 87 8.80 -3.58 15.25
CA CYS A 87 7.69 -3.48 14.29
C CYS A 87 7.84 -4.50 13.16
N TYR A 88 9.03 -4.57 12.56
CA TYR A 88 9.30 -5.50 11.47
C TYR A 88 9.18 -6.97 11.92
N LYS A 89 9.73 -7.33 13.09
CA LYS A 89 9.66 -8.70 13.62
C LYS A 89 8.23 -9.14 13.91
N GLU A 90 7.42 -8.30 14.56
CA GLU A 90 6.02 -8.64 14.85
C GLU A 90 5.20 -8.74 13.57
N THR A 91 5.40 -7.81 12.63
CA THR A 91 4.75 -7.88 11.31
C THR A 91 5.14 -9.16 10.55
N LEU A 92 6.43 -9.50 10.50
CA LEU A 92 6.90 -10.75 9.89
C LEU A 92 6.27 -11.97 10.57
N ARG A 93 6.20 -11.98 11.90
CA ARG A 93 5.59 -13.07 12.66
C ARG A 93 4.13 -13.26 12.23
N VAL A 94 3.34 -12.19 12.20
CA VAL A 94 1.94 -12.25 11.80
C VAL A 94 1.81 -12.68 10.34
N LEU A 95 2.55 -12.06 9.42
CA LEU A 95 2.50 -12.41 8.00
C LEU A 95 2.91 -13.86 7.74
N VAL A 96 3.99 -14.35 8.35
CA VAL A 96 4.41 -15.75 8.21
C VAL A 96 3.34 -16.70 8.77
N LEU A 97 2.81 -16.42 9.97
CA LEU A 97 1.74 -17.24 10.56
C LEU A 97 0.49 -17.27 9.67
N VAL A 98 0.14 -16.14 9.06
CA VAL A 98 -1.00 -16.02 8.14
C VAL A 98 -0.71 -16.76 6.81
N ILE A 99 0.52 -16.66 6.26
CA ILE A 99 0.96 -17.37 5.05
C ILE A 99 0.95 -18.89 5.23
N ILE A 100 1.47 -19.40 6.34
CA ILE A 100 1.48 -20.84 6.61
C ILE A 100 0.10 -21.37 7.05
N SER A 101 -0.79 -20.49 7.48
CA SER A 101 -2.13 -20.86 7.95
C SER A 101 -3.01 -21.37 6.80
N PRO A 102 -3.83 -22.42 7.03
CA PRO A 102 -4.90 -22.85 6.13
C PRO A 102 -5.80 -21.71 5.62
N VAL A 103 -5.93 -20.63 6.40
CA VAL A 103 -6.81 -19.50 6.09
C VAL A 103 -6.43 -18.80 4.78
N LEU A 104 -5.14 -18.72 4.43
CA LEU A 104 -4.72 -18.16 3.14
C LEU A 104 -4.82 -19.14 1.97
N TYR A 105 -5.15 -20.41 2.20
CA TYR A 105 -5.57 -21.32 1.13
C TYR A 105 -7.00 -21.01 0.69
N LEU A 106 -7.84 -20.41 1.54
CA LEU A 106 -9.27 -20.18 1.25
C LEU A 106 -9.53 -19.31 0.01
N PRO A 107 -8.76 -18.25 -0.28
CA PRO A 107 -9.00 -17.44 -1.47
C PRO A 107 -8.65 -18.19 -2.77
N TYR A 108 -7.70 -19.13 -2.77
CA TYR A 108 -7.26 -19.79 -4.00
C TYR A 108 -8.37 -20.57 -4.73
N PRO A 109 -9.16 -21.45 -4.08
CA PRO A 109 -10.30 -22.09 -4.72
C PRO A 109 -11.30 -21.09 -5.29
N ILE A 110 -11.55 -19.97 -4.57
CA ILE A 110 -12.46 -18.92 -5.02
C ILE A 110 -11.91 -18.25 -6.29
N LEU A 111 -10.64 -17.86 -6.30
CA LEU A 111 -9.97 -17.27 -7.48
C LEU A 111 -9.98 -18.24 -8.67
N LYS A 112 -9.73 -19.52 -8.42
CA LYS A 112 -9.79 -20.56 -9.46
C LYS A 112 -11.21 -20.72 -10.01
N MET A 113 -12.22 -20.73 -9.15
CA MET A 113 -13.63 -20.78 -9.54
C MET A 113 -14.08 -19.52 -10.29
N ALA A 114 -13.55 -18.36 -9.91
CA ALA A 114 -13.81 -17.09 -10.59
C ALA A 114 -13.19 -17.04 -11.99
N GLY A 115 -12.21 -17.91 -12.29
CA GLY A 115 -11.62 -18.03 -13.62
C GLY A 115 -10.21 -17.45 -13.74
N THR A 116 -9.46 -17.30 -12.64
CA THR A 116 -8.06 -16.88 -12.69
C THR A 116 -7.25 -17.82 -13.59
N ARG A 117 -6.59 -17.23 -14.59
CA ARG A 117 -5.88 -17.97 -15.64
C ARG A 117 -4.40 -18.13 -15.26
N THR A 118 -3.83 -19.31 -15.51
CA THR A 118 -2.37 -19.54 -15.37
C THR A 118 -1.70 -19.91 -16.70
N GLY A 119 -2.49 -20.04 -17.76
CA GLY A 119 -2.05 -20.50 -19.08
C GLY A 119 -1.66 -19.39 -20.05
N LEU A 120 -1.29 -19.80 -21.26
CA LEU A 120 -0.97 -18.90 -22.37
C LEU A 120 -2.24 -18.52 -23.17
N PRO A 121 -2.22 -17.40 -23.92
CA PRO A 121 -1.18 -16.37 -23.96
C PRO A 121 -1.17 -15.50 -22.68
N LEU A 122 -0.05 -14.79 -22.45
CA LEU A 122 0.00 -13.78 -21.38
C LEU A 122 -0.97 -12.61 -21.70
N PRO A 123 -1.49 -11.91 -20.67
CA PRO A 123 -2.41 -10.79 -20.87
C PRO A 123 -1.71 -9.64 -21.60
N SER A 124 -2.46 -8.94 -22.44
CA SER A 124 -1.95 -7.72 -23.08
C SER A 124 -1.73 -6.60 -22.05
N ALA A 125 -0.85 -5.63 -22.36
CA ALA A 125 -0.64 -4.47 -21.48
C ALA A 125 -1.94 -3.69 -21.20
N GLY A 126 -2.83 -3.59 -22.19
CA GLY A 126 -4.14 -2.94 -22.03
C GLY A 126 -5.07 -3.72 -21.10
N GLU A 127 -5.06 -5.06 -21.17
CA GLU A 127 -5.81 -5.92 -20.25
C GLU A 127 -5.32 -5.74 -18.81
N VAL A 128 -3.99 -5.80 -18.61
CA VAL A 128 -3.35 -5.61 -17.30
C VAL A 128 -3.70 -4.23 -16.73
N ALA A 129 -3.56 -3.17 -17.52
CA ALA A 129 -3.85 -1.81 -17.08
C ALA A 129 -5.33 -1.64 -16.68
N ALA A 130 -6.26 -2.13 -17.49
CA ALA A 130 -7.69 -2.07 -17.20
C ALA A 130 -8.03 -2.84 -15.91
N GLN A 131 -7.48 -4.04 -15.74
CA GLN A 131 -7.67 -4.85 -14.53
C GLN A 131 -7.14 -4.13 -13.28
N LEU A 132 -5.92 -3.60 -13.32
CA LEU A 132 -5.33 -2.87 -12.21
C LEU A 132 -6.17 -1.63 -11.82
N VAL A 133 -6.69 -0.88 -12.79
CA VAL A 133 -7.60 0.25 -12.53
C VAL A 133 -8.86 -0.22 -11.81
N VAL A 134 -9.49 -1.29 -12.29
CA VAL A 134 -10.67 -1.87 -11.62
C VAL A 134 -10.32 -2.30 -10.19
N TYR A 135 -9.18 -2.95 -9.98
CA TYR A 135 -8.79 -3.44 -8.65
C TYR A 135 -8.54 -2.30 -7.68
N MET A 136 -7.87 -1.24 -8.10
CA MET A 136 -7.70 -0.04 -7.29
C MET A 136 -9.04 0.58 -6.93
N LEU A 137 -9.98 0.75 -7.87
CA LEU A 137 -11.29 1.35 -7.60
C LEU A 137 -12.16 0.49 -6.68
N VAL A 138 -12.16 -0.83 -6.89
CA VAL A 138 -12.92 -1.78 -6.07
C VAL A 138 -12.35 -1.83 -4.66
N GLU A 139 -11.03 -1.95 -4.52
CA GLU A 139 -10.40 -1.93 -3.20
C GLU A 139 -10.63 -0.58 -2.51
N ASP A 140 -10.54 0.54 -3.23
CA ASP A 140 -10.76 1.85 -2.63
C ASP A 140 -12.16 1.95 -2.00
N TYR A 141 -13.18 1.47 -2.71
CA TYR A 141 -14.56 1.51 -2.24
C TYR A 141 -14.85 0.53 -1.09
N PHE A 142 -14.49 -0.75 -1.24
CA PHE A 142 -14.74 -1.74 -0.17
C PHE A 142 -13.83 -1.50 1.02
N GLY A 143 -12.56 -1.19 0.77
CA GLY A 143 -11.55 -0.87 1.78
C GLY A 143 -11.96 0.34 2.60
N TYR A 144 -12.51 1.40 1.99
CA TYR A 144 -13.06 2.55 2.71
C TYR A 144 -14.07 2.12 3.79
N TRP A 145 -15.06 1.33 3.43
CA TRP A 145 -16.12 0.93 4.36
C TRP A 145 -15.64 -0.04 5.43
N LEU A 146 -14.79 -1.00 5.07
CA LEU A 146 -14.23 -1.96 6.02
C LEU A 146 -13.27 -1.28 6.99
N HIS A 147 -12.43 -0.37 6.51
CA HIS A 147 -11.54 0.42 7.35
C HIS A 147 -12.34 1.34 8.28
N ARG A 148 -13.37 2.02 7.78
CA ARG A 148 -14.27 2.82 8.61
C ARG A 148 -15.00 1.99 9.67
N LEU A 149 -15.39 0.75 9.35
CA LEU A 149 -15.98 -0.19 10.30
C LEU A 149 -14.98 -0.58 11.40
N LEU A 150 -13.70 -0.76 11.06
CA LEU A 150 -12.64 -1.04 12.02
C LEU A 150 -12.42 0.11 13.02
N HIS A 151 -12.82 1.33 12.68
CA HIS A 151 -12.85 2.48 13.60
C HIS A 151 -14.12 2.57 14.47
N SER A 152 -15.02 1.58 14.39
CA SER A 152 -16.06 1.44 15.42
C SER A 152 -15.41 1.08 16.76
N ARG A 153 -16.00 1.52 17.88
CA ARG A 153 -15.41 1.37 19.22
C ARG A 153 -14.93 -0.06 19.51
N TRP A 154 -15.77 -1.06 19.23
CA TRP A 154 -15.42 -2.45 19.49
C TRP A 154 -14.31 -2.96 18.56
N ALA A 155 -14.43 -2.71 17.26
CA ALA A 155 -13.45 -3.20 16.29
C ALA A 155 -12.08 -2.52 16.50
N TYR A 156 -12.06 -1.24 16.86
CA TYR A 156 -10.81 -0.56 17.15
C TYR A 156 -10.12 -1.18 18.35
N ASP A 157 -10.83 -1.25 19.49
CA ASP A 157 -10.26 -1.69 20.76
C ASP A 157 -9.77 -3.15 20.76
N ASN A 158 -10.28 -3.99 19.85
CA ASN A 158 -9.95 -5.42 19.81
C ASN A 158 -9.12 -5.84 18.59
N ILE A 159 -9.15 -5.07 17.50
CA ILE A 159 -8.55 -5.46 16.22
C ILE A 159 -7.62 -4.35 15.72
N HIS A 160 -8.15 -3.13 15.54
CA HIS A 160 -7.43 -2.08 14.81
C HIS A 160 -6.40 -1.30 15.64
N TYR A 161 -6.45 -1.38 16.97
CA TYR A 161 -5.54 -0.61 17.82
C TYR A 161 -4.06 -0.95 17.59
N ILE A 162 -3.74 -2.18 17.16
CA ILE A 162 -2.36 -2.60 16.85
C ILE A 162 -1.85 -1.84 15.62
N HIS A 163 -2.70 -1.67 14.61
CA HIS A 163 -2.38 -0.89 13.42
C HIS A 163 -2.05 0.57 13.77
N HIS A 164 -2.81 1.15 14.70
CA HIS A 164 -2.63 2.51 15.20
C HIS A 164 -1.61 2.64 16.34
N GLU A 165 -0.79 1.61 16.60
CA GLU A 165 0.27 1.67 17.63
C GLU A 165 1.31 2.76 17.32
N TYR A 166 1.44 3.14 16.04
CA TYR A 166 2.35 4.18 15.56
C TYR A 166 1.60 5.41 15.05
N PRO A 167 1.28 6.42 15.90
CA PRO A 167 0.61 7.65 15.46
C PRO A 167 1.36 8.42 14.36
N ALA A 168 2.69 8.28 14.33
CA ALA A 168 3.53 8.64 13.20
C ALA A 168 3.98 7.34 12.51
N PRO A 169 3.25 6.89 11.48
CA PRO A 169 3.53 5.61 10.87
C PRO A 169 4.89 5.60 10.16
N ILE A 170 5.42 4.39 10.03
CA ILE A 170 6.60 4.07 9.24
C ILE A 170 6.24 2.99 8.22
N GLY A 171 7.02 2.82 7.15
CA GLY A 171 6.72 1.83 6.11
C GLY A 171 6.43 0.42 6.64
N PHE A 172 7.15 -0.02 7.68
CA PHE A 172 6.89 -1.31 8.33
C PHE A 172 5.56 -1.37 9.12
N ALA A 173 5.03 -0.24 9.59
CA ALA A 173 3.73 -0.20 10.25
C ALA A 173 2.57 -0.53 9.28
N ALA A 174 2.80 -0.48 7.97
CA ALA A 174 1.77 -0.73 6.94
C ALA A 174 1.04 -2.08 7.06
N LEU A 175 1.72 -3.10 7.60
CA LEU A 175 1.15 -4.42 7.84
C LEU A 175 1.26 -4.86 9.31
N HIS A 176 1.75 -3.98 10.19
CA HIS A 176 1.78 -4.21 11.63
C HIS A 176 0.37 -4.11 12.19
N SER A 177 -0.33 -5.24 12.27
CA SER A 177 -1.75 -5.26 12.59
C SER A 177 -2.18 -6.60 13.18
N HIS A 178 -3.40 -6.63 13.73
CA HIS A 178 -4.00 -7.88 14.17
C HIS A 178 -4.29 -8.79 12.97
N TRP A 179 -4.10 -10.10 13.10
CA TRP A 179 -4.31 -11.04 11.97
C TRP A 179 -5.74 -11.00 11.40
N VAL A 180 -6.76 -10.71 12.23
CA VAL A 180 -8.15 -10.53 11.76
C VAL A 180 -8.29 -9.29 10.88
N GLU A 181 -7.55 -8.22 11.18
CA GLU A 181 -7.53 -7.02 10.32
C GLU A 181 -7.00 -7.35 8.93
N LEU A 182 -5.91 -8.10 8.86
CA LEU A 182 -5.35 -8.56 7.58
C LEU A 182 -6.36 -9.36 6.75
N LEU A 183 -7.26 -10.12 7.39
CA LEU A 183 -8.33 -10.82 6.69
C LEU A 183 -9.45 -9.88 6.24
N ILE A 184 -9.87 -8.95 7.11
CA ILE A 184 -10.94 -7.98 6.82
C ILE A 184 -10.52 -7.03 5.70
N LEU A 185 -9.37 -6.37 5.81
CA LEU A 185 -8.88 -5.46 4.77
C LEU A 185 -8.30 -6.23 3.58
N GLY A 186 -7.76 -7.43 3.81
CA GLY A 186 -7.35 -8.33 2.73
C GLY A 186 -8.51 -8.66 1.81
N PHE A 187 -9.72 -8.88 2.35
CA PHE A 187 -10.91 -9.13 1.53
C PHE A 187 -11.09 -8.08 0.43
N SER A 188 -10.98 -6.78 0.73
CA SER A 188 -11.13 -5.74 -0.31
C SER A 188 -10.06 -5.80 -1.41
N VAL A 189 -8.85 -6.28 -1.10
CA VAL A 189 -7.77 -6.50 -2.09
C VAL A 189 -8.13 -7.61 -3.09
N PHE A 190 -8.86 -8.64 -2.65
CA PHE A 190 -9.22 -9.80 -3.48
C PHE A 190 -10.55 -9.65 -4.22
N VAL A 191 -11.50 -8.85 -3.71
CA VAL A 191 -12.84 -8.74 -4.32
C VAL A 191 -12.77 -8.32 -5.79
N GLY A 192 -11.91 -7.35 -6.13
CA GLY A 192 -11.76 -6.91 -7.52
C GLY A 192 -11.30 -8.03 -8.46
N THR A 193 -10.41 -8.89 -7.99
CA THR A 193 -9.85 -10.00 -8.78
C THR A 193 -10.82 -11.18 -8.93
N VAL A 194 -11.84 -11.26 -8.07
CA VAL A 194 -12.96 -12.20 -8.22
C VAL A 194 -14.01 -11.66 -9.20
N ILE A 195 -14.32 -10.36 -9.14
CA ILE A 195 -15.28 -9.71 -10.05
C ILE A 195 -14.75 -9.69 -11.49
N VAL A 196 -13.48 -9.34 -11.65
CA VAL A 196 -12.79 -9.33 -12.94
C VAL A 196 -11.58 -10.28 -12.85
N PRO A 197 -11.76 -11.58 -13.11
CA PRO A 197 -10.68 -12.56 -13.05
C PRO A 197 -9.57 -12.21 -14.03
N CYS A 198 -8.31 -12.36 -13.58
CA CYS A 198 -7.13 -12.04 -14.39
C CYS A 198 -6.22 -13.25 -14.58
N HIS A 199 -5.14 -13.02 -15.33
CA HIS A 199 -4.02 -13.94 -15.35
C HIS A 199 -3.22 -13.86 -14.04
N MET A 200 -2.67 -14.98 -13.58
CA MET A 200 -1.90 -15.07 -12.33
C MET A 200 -0.71 -14.09 -12.28
N ALA A 201 -0.07 -13.83 -13.43
CA ALA A 201 0.95 -12.78 -13.53
C ALA A 201 0.42 -11.38 -13.21
N THR A 202 -0.81 -11.04 -13.65
CA THR A 202 -1.48 -9.78 -13.26
C THR A 202 -1.80 -9.77 -11.78
N PHE A 203 -2.25 -10.90 -11.22
CA PHE A 203 -2.54 -11.04 -9.80
C PHE A 203 -1.29 -10.80 -8.93
N MET A 204 -0.15 -11.39 -9.31
CA MET A 204 1.14 -11.16 -8.67
C MET A 204 1.57 -9.69 -8.74
N LEU A 205 1.42 -9.07 -9.93
CA LEU A 205 1.71 -7.66 -10.13
C LEU A 205 0.80 -6.77 -9.26
N TRP A 206 -0.49 -7.12 -9.17
CA TRP A 206 -1.46 -6.42 -8.32
C TRP A 206 -1.04 -6.44 -6.86
N LEU A 207 -0.68 -7.61 -6.30
CA LEU A 207 -0.21 -7.68 -4.92
C LEU A 207 1.11 -6.94 -4.70
N ALA A 208 2.01 -6.93 -5.68
CA ALA A 208 3.23 -6.13 -5.62
C ALA A 208 2.92 -4.61 -5.55
N ILE A 209 2.09 -4.11 -6.46
CA ILE A 209 1.67 -2.70 -6.47
C ILE A 209 0.98 -2.34 -5.16
N ARG A 210 0.08 -3.21 -4.68
CA ARG A 210 -0.64 -2.99 -3.43
C ARG A 210 0.31 -2.93 -2.24
N GLY A 211 1.33 -3.79 -2.19
CA GLY A 211 2.37 -3.77 -1.16
C GLY A 211 3.15 -2.44 -1.17
N ILE A 212 3.56 -1.96 -2.36
CA ILE A 212 4.25 -0.68 -2.51
C ILE A 212 3.37 0.48 -2.01
N VAL A 213 2.11 0.52 -2.42
CA VAL A 213 1.16 1.57 -1.99
C VAL A 213 0.95 1.54 -0.48
N SER A 214 0.86 0.36 0.14
CA SER A 214 0.76 0.25 1.61
C SER A 214 1.95 0.93 2.29
N VAL A 215 3.16 0.65 1.81
CA VAL A 215 4.37 1.23 2.40
C VAL A 215 4.45 2.73 2.15
N ASP A 216 4.07 3.20 0.95
CA ASP A 216 4.05 4.62 0.61
C ASP A 216 3.09 5.42 1.50
N THR A 217 1.85 4.96 1.67
CA THR A 217 0.85 5.63 2.52
C THR A 217 1.23 5.64 4.00
N HIS A 218 2.07 4.71 4.46
CA HIS A 218 2.58 4.66 5.84
C HIS A 218 3.99 5.23 6.00
N SER A 219 4.59 5.77 4.93
CA SER A 219 6.01 6.13 4.96
C SER A 219 6.34 7.21 5.98
N GLY A 220 5.37 8.07 6.34
CA GLY A 220 5.57 9.25 7.18
C GLY A 220 6.35 10.36 6.47
N TYR A 221 6.50 10.28 5.14
CA TYR A 221 7.26 11.24 4.34
C TYR A 221 6.43 11.80 3.17
N ASP A 222 6.57 13.10 2.91
CA ASP A 222 6.05 13.75 1.70
C ASP A 222 7.17 14.33 0.85
N PHE A 223 7.86 13.45 0.13
CA PHE A 223 8.92 13.85 -0.81
C PHE A 223 8.38 14.62 -2.02
N PRO A 224 9.20 15.42 -2.73
CA PRO A 224 8.77 16.15 -3.93
C PRO A 224 8.24 15.25 -5.06
N PHE A 225 8.71 13.99 -5.09
CA PHE A 225 8.33 12.96 -6.07
C PHE A 225 7.38 11.91 -5.49
N SER A 226 6.72 12.20 -4.35
CA SER A 226 5.72 11.29 -3.77
C SER A 226 4.59 11.05 -4.79
N PRO A 227 4.01 9.84 -4.84
CA PRO A 227 2.92 9.55 -5.77
C PRO A 227 1.74 10.52 -5.63
N ALA A 228 1.49 11.05 -4.43
CA ALA A 228 0.44 12.05 -4.16
C ALA A 228 0.62 13.37 -4.93
N LYS A 229 1.85 13.71 -5.34
CA LYS A 229 2.15 14.90 -6.15
C LYS A 229 2.07 14.63 -7.65
N LEU A 230 2.08 13.36 -8.05
CA LEU A 230 2.16 12.94 -9.46
C LEU A 230 0.84 12.34 -9.97
N ILE A 231 0.08 11.70 -9.08
CA ILE A 231 -1.15 10.99 -9.41
C ILE A 231 -2.34 11.79 -8.85
N PRO A 232 -3.22 12.33 -9.71
CA PRO A 232 -4.40 13.04 -9.26
C PRO A 232 -5.24 12.19 -8.32
N PHE A 233 -5.74 12.83 -7.26
CA PHE A 233 -6.63 12.24 -6.24
C PHE A 233 -6.03 11.12 -5.38
N TYR A 234 -4.76 10.74 -5.57
CA TYR A 234 -4.10 9.80 -4.67
C TYR A 234 -3.88 10.44 -3.29
N GLY A 235 -4.33 9.76 -2.23
CA GLY A 235 -4.28 10.30 -0.86
C GLY A 235 -2.86 10.36 -0.29
N GLY A 236 -2.09 9.30 -0.56
CA GLY A 236 -0.70 9.14 -0.14
C GLY A 236 -0.47 9.28 1.37
N ALA A 237 0.81 9.46 1.73
CA ALA A 237 1.26 9.50 3.11
C ALA A 237 0.58 10.60 3.94
N GLN A 238 0.30 11.78 3.36
CA GLN A 238 -0.23 12.91 4.12
C GLN A 238 -1.62 12.64 4.71
N CYS A 239 -2.50 12.03 3.92
CA CYS A 239 -3.86 11.71 4.35
C CYS A 239 -3.83 10.64 5.44
N HIS A 240 -3.01 9.60 5.25
CA HIS A 240 -2.97 8.46 6.15
C HIS A 240 -2.20 8.75 7.44
N ASP A 241 -1.16 9.57 7.39
CA ASP A 241 -0.43 10.05 8.58
C ASP A 241 -1.35 10.86 9.50
N TYR A 242 -2.17 11.77 8.94
CA TYR A 242 -3.21 12.48 9.72
C TYR A 242 -4.23 11.51 10.34
N HIS A 243 -4.60 10.46 9.61
CA HIS A 243 -5.50 9.42 10.11
C HIS A 243 -4.89 8.67 11.30
N HIS A 244 -3.64 8.22 11.20
CA HIS A 244 -2.91 7.54 12.30
C HIS A 244 -2.71 8.47 13.50
N PHE A 245 -2.42 9.74 13.28
CA PHE A 245 -2.27 10.74 14.34
C PHE A 245 -3.53 10.86 15.21
N GLY A 246 -4.72 10.75 14.60
CA GLY A 246 -5.99 10.74 15.32
C GLY A 246 -6.27 9.46 16.12
N GLY A 247 -5.61 8.35 15.77
CA GLY A 247 -5.79 7.04 16.38
C GLY A 247 -7.26 6.63 16.44
N LYS A 248 -7.70 6.22 17.64
CA LYS A 248 -9.09 5.83 17.95
C LYS A 248 -10.15 6.88 17.59
N TRP A 249 -9.76 8.15 17.64
CA TRP A 249 -10.67 9.27 17.41
C TRP A 249 -10.66 9.74 15.96
N SER A 250 -9.84 9.10 15.12
CA SER A 250 -9.80 9.39 13.69
C SER A 250 -11.16 9.09 13.06
N GLN A 251 -11.71 10.09 12.38
CA GLN A 251 -12.93 9.98 11.58
C GLN A 251 -12.66 10.45 10.15
N SER A 252 -11.43 10.26 9.67
CA SER A 252 -10.98 10.83 8.40
C SER A 252 -10.07 9.91 7.61
N ASN A 253 -10.06 10.07 6.28
CA ASN A 253 -9.09 9.46 5.37
C ASN A 253 -9.01 7.92 5.45
N PHE A 254 -10.15 7.24 5.29
CA PHE A 254 -10.24 5.78 5.38
C PHE A 254 -9.87 5.06 4.08
N ALA A 255 -9.93 5.76 2.93
CA ALA A 255 -9.73 5.14 1.63
C ALA A 255 -8.25 4.71 1.43
N PRO A 256 -7.99 3.47 0.96
CA PRO A 256 -6.63 2.95 0.79
C PRO A 256 -5.78 3.63 -0.29
N PHE A 257 -6.37 4.12 -1.40
CA PHE A 257 -5.63 4.68 -2.53
C PHE A 257 -5.99 6.14 -2.77
N PHE A 258 -7.25 6.39 -3.07
CA PHE A 258 -7.72 7.65 -3.61
C PHE A 258 -8.54 8.43 -2.58
N THR A 259 -8.75 9.70 -2.85
CA THR A 259 -9.53 10.60 -1.99
C THR A 259 -11.02 10.61 -2.34
N PHE A 260 -11.48 9.83 -3.32
CA PHE A 260 -12.85 9.87 -3.82
C PHE A 260 -13.86 9.47 -2.76
N CYS A 261 -13.66 8.32 -2.10
CA CYS A 261 -14.58 7.83 -1.09
C CYS A 261 -14.65 8.81 0.09
N ASP A 262 -13.48 9.28 0.56
CA ASP A 262 -13.42 10.25 1.65
C ASP A 262 -14.09 11.58 1.29
N TYR A 263 -13.96 12.05 0.05
CA TYR A 263 -14.65 13.24 -0.44
C TYR A 263 -16.17 13.03 -0.50
N ILE A 264 -16.63 11.93 -1.11
CA ILE A 264 -18.07 11.62 -1.29
C ILE A 264 -18.77 11.53 0.08
N TYR A 265 -18.14 10.89 1.05
CA TYR A 265 -18.71 10.66 2.38
C TYR A 265 -18.29 11.71 3.42
N GLY A 266 -17.51 12.73 3.01
CA GLY A 266 -17.13 13.87 3.83
C GLY A 266 -16.13 13.57 4.95
N THR A 267 -15.40 12.45 4.86
CA THR A 267 -14.33 12.06 5.78
C THR A 267 -12.96 12.63 5.38
N ASP A 268 -12.91 13.55 4.42
CA ASP A 268 -11.71 14.35 4.08
C ASP A 268 -11.65 15.71 4.79
N LYS A 269 -12.76 16.16 5.40
CA LYS A 269 -12.90 17.50 5.97
C LYS A 269 -11.93 17.78 7.12
N GLY A 270 -11.69 16.80 7.98
CA GLY A 270 -10.75 16.92 9.11
C GLY A 270 -9.34 17.23 8.62
N TYR A 271 -8.86 16.43 7.67
CA TYR A 271 -7.55 16.63 7.05
C TYR A 271 -7.44 17.97 6.31
N LYS A 272 -8.47 18.35 5.54
CA LYS A 272 -8.50 19.65 4.85
C LYS A 272 -8.38 20.83 5.82
N HIS A 273 -9.09 20.77 6.95
CA HIS A 273 -9.01 21.81 7.97
C HIS A 273 -7.62 21.84 8.62
N HIS A 274 -7.07 20.68 8.96
CA HIS A 274 -5.72 20.56 9.51
C HIS A 274 -4.66 21.14 8.57
N LYS A 275 -4.71 20.77 7.29
CA LYS A 275 -3.80 21.27 6.26
C LYS A 275 -3.86 22.79 6.11
N ALA A 276 -5.07 23.36 6.03
CA ALA A 276 -5.24 24.81 5.96
C ALA A 276 -4.70 25.54 7.20
N SER A 277 -4.83 24.93 8.39
CA SER A 277 -4.25 25.48 9.61
C SER A 277 -2.72 25.47 9.59
N LEU A 278 -2.09 24.42 9.05
CA LEU A 278 -0.64 24.35 8.91
C LEU A 278 -0.12 25.40 7.93
N GLU A 279 -0.77 25.55 6.78
CA GLU A 279 -0.41 26.55 5.76
C GLU A 279 -0.47 27.97 6.34
N LYS A 280 -1.56 28.31 7.05
CA LYS A 280 -1.71 29.61 7.73
C LYS A 280 -0.62 29.88 8.77
N ASN A 281 -0.24 28.86 9.56
CA ASN A 281 0.83 28.98 10.55
C ASN A 281 2.21 29.17 9.88
N MET A 282 2.45 28.51 8.74
CA MET A 282 3.70 28.71 7.98
C MET A 282 3.77 30.12 7.39
N GLU A 283 2.66 30.64 6.86
CA GLU A 283 2.56 32.00 6.35
C GLU A 283 2.80 33.04 7.46
N SER A 284 2.23 32.85 8.65
CA SER A 284 2.44 33.76 9.78
C SER A 284 3.91 33.79 10.20
N VAL A 285 4.55 32.64 10.38
CA VAL A 285 5.98 32.54 10.73
C VAL A 285 6.87 33.17 9.65
N ARG A 286 6.54 33.00 8.37
CA ARG A 286 7.26 33.64 7.27
C ARG A 286 7.14 35.17 7.33
N SER A 287 5.93 35.68 7.53
CA SER A 287 5.67 37.12 7.63
C SER A 287 6.39 37.77 8.82
N GLU A 288 6.46 37.08 9.97
CA GLU A 288 7.21 37.55 11.14
C GLU A 288 8.71 37.64 10.85
N LYS A 289 9.30 36.62 10.21
CA LYS A 289 10.72 36.63 9.83
C LYS A 289 11.05 37.74 8.83
N GLU A 290 10.18 37.96 7.84
CA GLU A 290 10.34 39.05 6.86
C GLU A 290 10.22 40.43 7.55
N GLY A 291 9.27 40.60 8.49
CA GLY A 291 9.13 41.82 9.29
C GLY A 291 10.33 42.09 10.20
N LEU A 292 10.87 41.07 10.87
CA LEU A 292 12.07 41.16 11.69
C LEU A 292 13.29 41.56 10.85
N ASN A 293 13.53 40.92 9.70
CA ASN A 293 14.65 41.26 8.82
C ASN A 293 14.52 42.68 8.24
N GLY A 294 13.31 43.10 7.86
CA GLY A 294 13.05 44.46 7.39
C GLY A 294 13.19 45.54 8.47
N SER A 295 13.03 45.17 9.75
CA SER A 295 13.26 46.06 10.89
C SER A 295 14.74 46.19 11.27
N ILE A 296 15.53 45.12 11.08
CA ILE A 296 16.98 45.11 11.31
C ILE A 296 17.70 45.93 10.23
N SER A 297 17.28 45.78 8.96
CA SER A 297 17.81 46.59 7.85
C SER A 297 17.58 48.09 8.05
N ARG A 298 16.41 48.49 8.56
CA ARG A 298 16.08 49.90 8.83
C ARG A 298 16.77 50.53 10.05
N LYS A 299 17.44 49.72 10.88
CA LYS A 299 18.23 50.21 12.02
C LYS A 299 19.73 50.32 11.72
N GLN A 300 20.15 49.92 10.51
CA GLN A 300 21.54 49.97 10.05
C GLN A 300 21.80 51.07 9.01
N ASP A 301 20.75 51.79 8.59
CA ASP A 301 20.78 53.03 7.81
C ASP A 301 20.58 54.24 8.74
#